data_AF-A0A7H8R239-F1
#
_entry.id   AF-A0A7H8R239-F1
#
_cell.length_a   1.000
_cell.length_b   1.000
_cell.length_c   1.000
_cell.angle_alpha   90.00
_cell.angle_beta   90.00
_cell.angle_gamma   90.00
#
_symmetry.space_group_name_H-M   'P 1'
#
loop_
_entity.id
_entity.type
_entity.pdbx_description
1 polymer ?
#
loop_
_entity_poly.entity_id
_entity_poly.type
_entity_poly.pdbx_seq_one_letter_code
_entity_poly.pdbx_strand_id
1 'polypeptide(L)'
;MSSYNENQPVNSSAFSELTKLEVRRAADNACWACQTPDTDVAHVIAQVDGQVQIWKEAALFNSDTDFKTIANGIALCPTCYRNFDNTADPGFIFFPTDLQFFIDFEINDQDRRRNDAGLRRRVPTAEDYKAHQLRTNTIPSDAKGGLYRCVFLKNFVLGGRFPAIMPDLCKHRTWHGNPIASLRRAFAVLGTPRVYILDKRIRDDLEKLRYLYFVADQPKPIDSLLYDMYRLTPSTTSKRPLEEEQQPSQSPSKKPKLDNIESNTNDRRPTPSNSRTHLHWVLGPEVTTNQVIQMYSPLFSPA
;
A
#
# COMPACT_ATOMS: atom_id res chain seq x y z
N MET A 1 14.73 50.21 12.88
CA MET A 1 13.74 49.17 12.50
C MET A 1 13.94 48.81 11.04
N SER A 2 14.54 47.66 10.76
CA SER A 2 14.26 46.80 9.61
C SER A 2 15.24 45.64 9.67
N SER A 3 14.86 44.61 10.40
CA SER A 3 15.51 43.31 10.35
C SER A 3 15.23 42.70 8.98
N TYR A 4 16.29 42.49 8.21
CA TYR A 4 16.25 41.70 6.98
C TYR A 4 15.71 40.31 7.31
N ASN A 5 14.56 39.97 6.72
CA ASN A 5 14.00 38.64 6.78
C ASN A 5 14.80 37.79 5.79
N GLU A 6 15.72 36.99 6.33
CA GLU A 6 16.56 36.07 5.58
C GLU A 6 15.65 35.03 4.92
N ASN A 7 15.60 35.04 3.58
CA ASN A 7 14.87 34.07 2.78
C ASN A 7 15.38 32.66 3.11
N GLN A 8 14.64 31.92 3.93
CA GLN A 8 14.83 30.48 4.04
C GLN A 8 14.67 29.86 2.64
N PRO A 9 15.63 29.05 2.17
CA PRO A 9 15.50 28.39 0.90
C PRO A 9 14.28 27.46 0.96
N VAL A 10 13.32 27.71 0.08
CA VAL A 10 12.19 26.79 -0.16
C VAL A 10 12.80 25.47 -0.60
N ASN A 11 12.85 24.50 0.32
CA ASN A 11 13.41 23.18 0.07
C ASN A 11 12.53 22.48 -0.97
N SER A 12 12.89 22.62 -2.25
CA SER A 12 12.19 21.96 -3.35
C SER A 12 12.23 20.45 -3.14
N SER A 13 11.06 19.80 -3.20
CA SER A 13 10.94 18.35 -3.13
C SER A 13 11.37 17.66 -4.43
N ALA A 14 11.62 18.41 -5.51
CA ALA A 14 11.94 17.91 -6.84
C ALA A 14 13.38 17.39 -6.99
N PHE A 15 13.59 16.52 -7.99
CA PHE A 15 14.92 16.13 -8.45
C PHE A 15 15.72 17.36 -8.93
N SER A 16 17.03 17.35 -8.64
CA SER A 16 17.96 18.29 -9.26
C SER A 16 18.04 18.07 -10.78
N GLU A 17 18.41 19.10 -11.55
CA GLU A 17 18.57 18.94 -13.00
C GLU A 17 19.66 17.93 -13.36
N LEU A 18 20.72 17.82 -12.54
CA LEU A 18 21.75 16.80 -12.71
C LEU A 18 21.17 15.39 -12.55
N THR A 19 20.40 15.16 -11.49
CA THR A 19 19.72 13.88 -11.25
C THR A 19 18.77 13.54 -12.41
N LYS A 20 18.00 14.52 -12.91
CA LYS A 20 17.11 14.28 -14.06
C LYS A 20 17.89 13.88 -15.30
N LEU A 21 19.02 14.55 -15.58
CA LEU A 21 19.89 14.24 -16.71
C LEU A 21 20.45 12.81 -16.61
N GLU A 22 20.90 12.39 -15.43
CA GLU A 22 21.44 11.04 -15.20
C GLU A 22 20.38 9.96 -15.35
N VAL A 23 19.15 10.19 -14.84
CA VAL A 23 18.03 9.26 -15.03
C VAL A 23 17.68 9.11 -16.51
N ARG A 24 17.64 10.21 -17.28
CA ARG A 24 17.40 10.16 -18.74
C ARG A 24 18.51 9.39 -19.47
N ARG A 25 19.78 9.64 -19.12
CA ARG A 25 20.92 8.90 -19.70
C ARG A 25 20.84 7.40 -19.39
N ALA A 26 20.44 7.04 -18.18
CA ALA A 26 20.26 5.65 -17.80
C ALA A 26 19.15 4.95 -18.59
N ALA A 27 18.16 5.70 -19.09
CA ALA A 27 17.08 5.22 -19.97
C ALA A 27 17.33 5.48 -21.47
N ASP A 28 18.58 5.74 -21.86
CA ASP A 28 18.96 5.99 -23.27
C ASP A 28 18.21 7.18 -23.92
N ASN A 29 17.89 8.19 -23.10
CA ASN A 29 17.15 9.40 -23.49
C ASN A 29 15.77 9.11 -24.12
N ALA A 30 15.18 7.96 -23.79
CA ALA A 30 13.86 7.56 -24.24
C ALA A 30 12.99 7.12 -23.06
N CYS A 31 11.67 7.04 -23.30
CA CYS A 31 10.73 6.56 -22.30
C CYS A 31 11.10 5.13 -21.93
N TRP A 32 11.42 4.91 -20.66
CA TRP A 32 11.81 3.59 -20.18
C TRP A 32 10.75 2.54 -20.50
N ALA A 33 9.46 2.89 -20.35
CA ALA A 33 8.34 1.99 -20.61
C ALA A 33 8.09 1.73 -22.10
N CYS A 34 7.97 2.79 -22.92
CA CYS A 34 7.47 2.68 -24.30
C CYS A 34 8.42 3.16 -25.40
N GLN A 35 9.64 3.59 -25.05
CA GLN A 35 10.71 4.02 -25.95
C GLN A 35 10.41 5.27 -26.80
N THR A 36 9.29 5.95 -26.56
CA THR A 36 9.01 7.26 -27.15
C THR A 36 10.05 8.29 -26.67
N PRO A 37 10.55 9.19 -27.53
CA PRO A 37 11.41 10.30 -27.11
C PRO A 37 10.67 11.28 -26.19
N ASP A 38 11.38 12.31 -25.74
CA ASP A 38 10.85 13.42 -24.92
C ASP A 38 10.26 12.96 -23.58
N THR A 39 11.16 12.75 -22.63
CA THR A 39 10.81 12.21 -21.31
C THR A 39 10.97 13.21 -20.18
N ASP A 40 10.03 13.13 -19.24
CA ASP A 40 10.18 13.65 -17.89
C ASP A 40 10.63 12.56 -16.93
N VAL A 41 11.07 12.97 -15.74
CA VAL A 41 11.56 12.05 -14.71
C VAL A 41 10.54 11.95 -13.59
N ALA A 42 9.94 10.78 -13.45
CA ALA A 42 9.01 10.44 -12.37
C ALA A 42 9.76 9.90 -11.16
N HIS A 43 9.20 10.13 -9.97
CA HIS A 43 9.63 9.45 -8.75
C HIS A 43 8.91 8.10 -8.65
N VAL A 44 9.66 7.02 -8.44
CA VAL A 44 9.07 5.68 -8.25
C VAL A 44 8.35 5.62 -6.91
N ILE A 45 8.97 6.08 -5.82
CA ILE A 45 8.27 6.46 -4.58
C ILE A 45 7.90 7.92 -4.67
N ALA A 46 6.60 8.21 -4.68
CA ALA A 46 6.10 9.58 -4.80
C ALA A 46 6.60 10.46 -3.63
N GLN A 47 6.77 11.75 -3.91
CA GLN A 47 7.25 12.71 -2.90
C GLN A 47 6.30 12.81 -1.69
N VAL A 48 5.00 12.71 -1.94
CA VAL A 48 3.94 12.77 -0.91
C VAL A 48 3.33 11.38 -0.72
N ASP A 49 4.20 10.39 -0.56
CA ASP A 49 3.76 9.03 -0.28
C ASP A 49 3.50 8.86 1.24
N GLY A 50 2.22 8.83 1.60
CA GLY A 50 1.77 8.75 2.99
C GLY A 50 2.12 7.45 3.74
N GLN A 51 2.68 6.44 3.07
CA GLN A 51 3.08 5.18 3.73
C GLN A 51 4.61 5.02 3.86
N VAL A 52 5.41 6.01 3.45
CA VAL A 52 6.88 5.92 3.54
C VAL A 52 7.35 5.62 4.96
N GLN A 53 6.70 6.21 5.98
CA GLN A 53 7.05 5.98 7.37
C GLN A 53 6.84 4.52 7.79
N ILE A 54 5.73 3.89 7.39
CA ILE A 54 5.44 2.47 7.65
C ILE A 54 6.53 1.58 7.04
N TRP A 55 7.02 1.94 5.84
CA TRP A 55 8.09 1.18 5.17
C TRP A 55 9.46 1.38 5.81
N LYS A 56 9.74 2.58 6.35
CA LYS A 56 10.97 2.85 7.11
C LYS A 56 11.00 2.09 8.43
N GLU A 57 9.88 2.02 9.13
CA GLU A 57 9.79 1.27 10.40
C GLU A 57 9.82 -0.23 10.21
N ALA A 58 9.25 -0.72 9.10
CA ALA A 58 9.49 -2.07 8.64
C ALA A 58 10.94 -2.31 8.18
N ALA A 59 11.85 -1.33 8.28
CA ALA A 59 13.24 -1.40 7.84
C ALA A 59 13.41 -1.86 6.38
N LEU A 60 12.42 -1.56 5.53
CA LEU A 60 12.49 -1.78 4.07
C LEU A 60 13.12 -0.58 3.36
N PHE A 61 13.00 0.60 3.95
CA PHE A 61 13.81 1.77 3.64
C PHE A 61 14.59 2.17 4.89
N ASN A 62 15.81 2.65 4.71
CA ASN A 62 16.56 3.23 5.82
C ASN A 62 15.91 4.54 6.28
N SER A 63 16.05 4.89 7.55
CA SER A 63 15.48 6.12 8.14
C SER A 63 15.91 7.38 7.40
N ASP A 64 17.15 7.40 6.92
CA ASP A 64 17.83 8.47 6.19
C ASP A 64 17.73 8.34 4.66
N THR A 65 16.92 7.40 4.13
CA THR A 65 16.78 7.22 2.69
C THR A 65 16.33 8.50 2.01
N ASP A 66 17.14 8.98 1.05
CA ASP A 66 16.82 10.11 0.18
C ASP A 66 16.18 9.63 -1.13
N PHE A 67 14.93 10.04 -1.32
CA PHE A 67 14.12 9.72 -2.50
C PHE A 67 14.35 10.69 -3.67
N LYS A 68 15.24 11.69 -3.52
CA LYS A 68 15.67 12.61 -4.59
C LYS A 68 16.91 12.12 -5.34
N THR A 69 17.25 10.85 -5.18
CA THR A 69 18.39 10.20 -5.83
C THR A 69 17.99 9.57 -7.16
N ILE A 70 18.99 9.32 -8.02
CA ILE A 70 18.84 8.60 -9.30
C ILE A 70 18.12 7.26 -9.08
N ALA A 71 18.38 6.58 -7.96
CA ALA A 71 17.83 5.27 -7.65
C ALA A 71 16.30 5.25 -7.44
N ASN A 72 15.66 6.40 -7.27
CA ASN A 72 14.21 6.55 -7.21
C ASN A 72 13.62 7.17 -8.49
N GLY A 73 14.43 7.40 -9.52
CA GLY A 73 14.03 8.04 -10.76
C GLY A 73 13.69 7.05 -11.87
N ILE A 74 12.71 7.41 -12.69
CA ILE A 74 12.41 6.72 -13.95
C ILE A 74 12.02 7.72 -15.05
N ALA A 75 12.66 7.61 -16.22
CA ALA A 75 12.36 8.47 -17.37
C ALA A 75 11.13 7.95 -18.11
N LEU A 76 10.08 8.75 -18.22
CA LEU A 76 8.81 8.39 -18.86
C LEU A 76 8.33 9.52 -19.78
N CYS A 77 7.74 9.17 -20.92
CA CYS A 77 6.99 10.14 -21.73
C CYS A 77 5.72 10.58 -20.98
N PRO A 78 5.12 11.74 -21.31
CA PRO A 78 3.97 12.29 -20.58
C PRO A 78 2.80 11.30 -20.42
N THR A 79 2.56 10.46 -21.43
CA THR A 79 1.48 9.46 -21.41
C THR A 79 1.78 8.33 -20.42
N CYS A 80 3.01 7.78 -20.43
CA CYS A 80 3.41 6.75 -19.48
C CYS A 80 3.52 7.31 -18.07
N TYR A 81 4.04 8.53 -17.91
CA TYR A 81 4.13 9.23 -16.63
C TYR A 81 2.75 9.28 -15.96
N ARG A 82 1.72 9.77 -16.66
CA ARG A 82 0.37 9.91 -16.10
C ARG A 82 -0.23 8.57 -15.68
N ASN A 83 0.03 7.51 -16.43
CA ASN A 83 -0.47 6.16 -16.13
C ASN A 83 0.35 5.46 -15.05
N PHE A 84 1.59 5.87 -14.84
CA PHE A 84 2.44 5.40 -13.75
C PHE A 84 2.10 6.09 -12.43
N ASP A 85 1.85 7.40 -12.45
CA ASP A 85 1.69 8.21 -11.24
C ASP A 85 0.26 8.15 -10.66
N ASN A 86 -0.72 7.67 -11.42
CA ASN A 86 -2.08 7.44 -10.91
C ASN A 86 -2.11 6.29 -9.89
N THR A 87 -2.03 6.62 -8.61
CA THR A 87 -2.00 5.65 -7.51
C THR A 87 -3.32 4.91 -7.30
N ALA A 88 -4.47 5.54 -7.62
CA ALA A 88 -5.79 4.94 -7.41
C ALA A 88 -6.15 3.91 -8.48
N ASP A 89 -5.74 4.16 -9.74
CA ASP A 89 -5.98 3.24 -10.86
C ASP A 89 -4.78 3.27 -11.82
N PRO A 90 -3.64 2.66 -11.43
CA PRO A 90 -2.43 2.68 -12.24
C PRO A 90 -2.68 2.02 -13.59
N GLY A 91 -2.20 2.65 -14.65
CA GLY A 91 -2.18 2.10 -16.00
C GLY A 91 -0.88 1.36 -16.33
N PHE A 92 0.20 1.64 -15.60
CA PHE A 92 1.51 1.04 -15.83
C PHE A 92 2.22 0.80 -14.49
N ILE A 93 2.78 -0.40 -14.33
CA ILE A 93 3.69 -0.74 -13.24
C ILE A 93 4.88 -1.53 -13.79
N PHE A 94 5.92 -1.63 -12.98
CA PHE A 94 7.02 -2.54 -13.22
C PHE A 94 7.56 -3.08 -11.91
N PHE A 95 8.18 -4.26 -11.95
CA PHE A 95 8.76 -4.92 -10.79
C PHE A 95 9.83 -5.93 -11.23
N PRO A 96 10.69 -6.40 -10.30
CA PRO A 96 11.78 -7.31 -10.65
C PRO A 96 11.25 -8.57 -11.34
N THR A 97 11.95 -9.05 -12.37
CA THR A 97 11.54 -10.27 -13.09
C THR A 97 11.65 -11.53 -12.23
N ASP A 98 12.62 -11.56 -11.31
CA ASP A 98 12.86 -12.69 -10.40
C ASP A 98 12.39 -12.33 -8.99
N LEU A 99 11.10 -12.52 -8.73
CA LEU A 99 10.52 -12.31 -7.40
C LEU A 99 11.01 -13.34 -6.38
N GLN A 100 11.42 -14.53 -6.85
CA GLN A 100 11.88 -15.61 -5.98
C GLN A 100 13.17 -15.22 -5.26
N PHE A 101 14.09 -14.52 -5.93
CA PHE A 101 15.27 -13.94 -5.30
C PHE A 101 14.92 -13.10 -4.05
N PHE A 102 13.92 -12.23 -4.13
CA PHE A 102 13.51 -11.37 -3.02
C PHE A 102 12.82 -12.16 -1.91
N ILE A 103 12.02 -13.17 -2.28
CA ILE A 103 11.37 -14.08 -1.32
C ILE A 103 12.42 -14.86 -0.53
N ASP A 104 13.38 -15.48 -1.22
CA ASP A 104 14.43 -16.27 -0.60
C ASP A 104 15.34 -15.40 0.27
N PHE A 105 15.65 -14.19 -0.20
CA PHE A 105 16.42 -13.23 0.59
C PHE A 105 15.72 -12.90 1.91
N GLU A 106 14.43 -12.57 1.89
CA GLU A 106 13.68 -12.23 3.10
C GLU A 106 13.51 -13.43 4.04
N ILE A 107 13.28 -14.65 3.52
CA ILE A 107 13.23 -15.86 4.34
C ILE A 107 14.56 -16.07 5.07
N ASN A 108 15.68 -15.99 4.34
CA ASN A 108 17.01 -16.12 4.93
C ASN A 108 17.32 -15.02 5.95
N ASP A 109 16.88 -13.78 5.69
CA ASP A 109 17.06 -12.68 6.64
C ASP A 109 16.22 -12.87 7.91
N GLN A 110 14.98 -13.36 7.78
CA GLN A 110 14.14 -13.70 8.93
C GLN A 110 14.78 -14.78 9.79
N ASP A 111 15.27 -15.87 9.19
CA ASP A 111 15.95 -16.94 9.93
C ASP A 111 17.22 -16.43 10.63
N ARG A 112 17.99 -15.56 9.95
CA ARG A 112 19.14 -14.88 10.54
C ARG A 112 18.77 -14.04 11.77
N ARG A 113 17.67 -13.28 11.70
CA ARG A 113 17.18 -12.43 12.81
C ARG A 113 16.54 -13.22 13.95
N ARG A 114 15.97 -14.40 13.67
CA ARG A 114 15.46 -15.32 14.69
C ARG A 114 16.58 -15.99 15.49
N ASN A 115 17.68 -16.33 14.82
CA ASN A 115 18.83 -16.96 15.47
C ASN A 115 19.70 -15.97 16.28
N ASP A 116 19.68 -14.69 15.94
CA ASP A 116 20.43 -13.64 16.64
C ASP A 116 19.53 -12.42 16.91
N ALA A 117 18.94 -12.43 18.10
CA ALA A 117 17.98 -11.42 18.53
C ALA A 117 18.66 -10.04 18.66
N GLY A 118 18.20 -9.09 17.83
CA GLY A 118 18.72 -7.71 17.81
C GLY A 118 19.36 -7.32 16.48
N LEU A 119 19.55 -8.26 15.55
CA LEU A 119 20.00 -7.94 14.21
C LEU A 119 18.94 -7.14 13.44
N ARG A 120 19.37 -6.04 12.81
CA ARG A 120 18.51 -5.25 11.91
C ARG A 120 18.19 -6.03 10.64
N ARG A 121 16.99 -5.83 10.09
CA ARG A 121 16.58 -6.36 8.78
C ARG A 121 17.54 -5.91 7.69
N ARG A 122 17.84 -6.82 6.76
CA ARG A 122 18.54 -6.49 5.51
C ARG A 122 17.54 -6.54 4.36
N VAL A 123 17.78 -5.73 3.33
CA VAL A 123 17.02 -5.75 2.09
C VAL A 123 17.98 -5.79 0.90
N PRO A 124 17.60 -6.44 -0.21
CA PRO A 124 18.44 -6.42 -1.42
C PRO A 124 18.58 -5.01 -1.98
N THR A 125 19.82 -4.62 -2.26
CA THR A 125 20.12 -3.40 -3.02
C THR A 125 19.95 -3.60 -4.53
N ALA A 126 20.04 -2.52 -5.31
CA ALA A 126 20.05 -2.61 -6.76
C ALA A 126 21.28 -3.40 -7.26
N GLU A 127 22.41 -3.21 -6.57
CA GLU A 127 23.68 -3.89 -6.80
C GLU A 127 23.57 -5.39 -6.50
N ASP A 128 22.98 -5.77 -5.36
CA ASP A 128 22.77 -7.19 -5.00
C ASP A 128 21.93 -7.91 -6.05
N TYR A 129 20.82 -7.29 -6.48
CA TYR A 129 19.94 -7.87 -7.48
C TYR A 129 20.63 -7.98 -8.85
N LYS A 130 21.37 -6.94 -9.27
CA LYS A 130 22.20 -6.99 -10.48
C LYS A 130 23.25 -8.10 -10.40
N ALA A 131 23.97 -8.21 -9.28
CA ALA A 131 25.01 -9.21 -9.08
C ALA A 131 24.46 -10.64 -9.12
N HIS A 132 23.29 -10.87 -8.53
CA HIS A 132 22.57 -12.14 -8.64
C HIS A 132 22.30 -12.50 -10.10
N GLN A 133 21.77 -11.55 -10.87
CA GLN A 133 21.42 -11.79 -12.28
C GLN A 133 22.62 -11.93 -13.21
N LEU A 134 23.74 -11.30 -12.89
CA LEU A 134 25.02 -11.53 -13.57
C LEU A 134 25.50 -12.97 -13.32
N ARG A 135 25.47 -13.42 -12.07
CA ARG A 135 25.88 -14.77 -11.68
C ARG A 135 25.01 -15.86 -12.34
N THR A 136 23.72 -15.60 -12.54
CA THR A 136 22.81 -16.51 -13.23
C THR A 136 22.76 -16.31 -14.75
N ASN A 137 23.65 -15.47 -15.33
CA ASN A 137 23.69 -15.13 -16.76
C ASN A 137 22.34 -14.66 -17.32
N THR A 138 21.52 -14.00 -16.51
CA THR A 138 20.19 -13.48 -16.88
C THR A 138 20.27 -12.10 -17.54
N ILE A 139 21.32 -11.34 -17.24
CA ILE A 139 21.61 -10.04 -17.84
C ILE A 139 23.07 -10.00 -18.34
N PRO A 140 23.38 -9.20 -19.37
CA PRO A 140 24.75 -9.01 -19.83
C PRO A 140 25.57 -8.17 -18.85
N SER A 141 26.90 -8.25 -18.94
CA SER A 141 27.84 -7.57 -18.03
C SER A 141 27.78 -6.05 -18.10
N ASP A 142 27.36 -5.49 -19.24
CA ASP A 142 27.18 -4.06 -19.48
C ASP A 142 25.80 -3.54 -19.05
N ALA A 143 24.93 -4.39 -18.48
CA ALA A 143 23.62 -3.99 -18.01
C ALA A 143 23.70 -2.87 -16.96
N LYS A 144 22.89 -1.82 -17.14
CA LYS A 144 22.84 -0.64 -16.26
C LYS A 144 22.25 -0.93 -14.87
N GLY A 145 21.55 -2.05 -14.70
CA GLY A 145 20.88 -2.44 -13.46
C GLY A 145 20.24 -3.82 -13.57
N GLY A 146 19.39 -4.17 -12.60
CA GLY A 146 18.63 -5.42 -12.63
C GLY A 146 17.55 -5.42 -13.71
N LEU A 147 17.01 -6.60 -14.01
CA LEU A 147 15.97 -6.83 -15.00
C LEU A 147 14.58 -6.75 -14.37
N TYR A 148 13.70 -5.99 -15.00
CA TYR A 148 12.34 -5.70 -14.54
C TYR A 148 11.32 -6.01 -15.62
N ARG A 149 10.16 -6.49 -15.19
CA ARG A 149 9.00 -6.73 -16.05
C ARG A 149 8.20 -5.45 -16.20
N CYS A 150 7.88 -5.09 -17.44
CA CYS A 150 6.93 -4.02 -17.74
C CYS A 150 5.52 -4.59 -17.79
N VAL A 151 4.57 -4.02 -17.03
CA VAL A 151 3.17 -4.44 -17.07
C VAL A 151 2.26 -3.25 -17.32
N PHE A 152 1.59 -3.28 -18.47
CA PHE A 152 0.57 -2.31 -18.84
C PHE A 152 -0.81 -2.84 -18.42
N LEU A 153 -1.41 -2.17 -17.44
CA LEU A 153 -2.72 -2.48 -16.88
C LEU A 153 -3.89 -1.84 -17.66
N LYS A 154 -3.54 -0.93 -18.58
CA LYS A 154 -4.44 -0.22 -19.49
C LYS A 154 -3.81 -0.15 -20.87
N ASN A 155 -4.63 -0.29 -21.91
CA ASN A 155 -4.19 -0.09 -23.29
C ASN A 155 -4.22 1.41 -23.66
N PHE A 156 -3.29 2.20 -23.11
CA PHE A 156 -3.24 3.65 -23.34
C PHE A 156 -2.20 4.09 -24.37
N VAL A 157 -1.24 3.22 -24.70
CA VAL A 157 -0.13 3.57 -25.61
C VAL A 157 -0.69 3.78 -27.02
N LEU A 158 -0.34 4.89 -27.65
CA LEU A 158 -0.90 5.32 -28.94
C LEU A 158 -2.45 5.33 -28.96
N GLY A 159 -3.06 5.70 -27.83
CA GLY A 159 -4.53 5.73 -27.67
C GLY A 159 -5.18 4.35 -27.75
N GLY A 160 -4.41 3.28 -27.52
CA GLY A 160 -4.88 1.90 -27.57
C GLY A 160 -5.12 1.35 -28.98
N ARG A 161 -4.74 2.10 -30.03
CA ARG A 161 -5.05 1.79 -31.43
C ARG A 161 -4.24 0.65 -32.02
N PHE A 162 -3.12 0.28 -31.39
CA PHE A 162 -2.18 -0.70 -31.92
C PHE A 162 -1.86 -1.79 -30.89
N PRO A 163 -2.80 -2.69 -30.56
CA PRO A 163 -2.56 -3.74 -29.57
C PRO A 163 -1.41 -4.69 -29.95
N ALA A 164 -1.09 -4.80 -31.25
CA ALA A 164 -0.01 -5.63 -31.76
C ALA A 164 1.39 -5.24 -31.22
N ILE A 165 1.59 -4.00 -30.76
CA ILE A 165 2.89 -3.56 -30.21
C ILE A 165 3.07 -3.97 -28.75
N MET A 166 1.99 -4.38 -28.06
CA MET A 166 2.02 -4.65 -26.62
C MET A 166 3.03 -5.72 -26.21
N PRO A 167 3.21 -6.84 -26.93
CA PRO A 167 4.25 -7.81 -26.61
C PRO A 167 5.65 -7.21 -26.57
N ASP A 168 5.96 -6.27 -27.49
CA ASP A 168 7.26 -5.58 -27.51
C ASP A 168 7.42 -4.58 -26.36
N LEU A 169 6.33 -3.90 -25.98
CA LEU A 169 6.34 -2.97 -24.85
C LEU A 169 6.45 -3.70 -23.51
N CYS A 170 5.88 -4.88 -23.39
CA CYS A 170 5.94 -5.73 -22.19
C CYS A 170 7.28 -6.47 -22.04
N LYS A 171 8.22 -6.31 -22.98
CA LYS A 171 9.58 -6.87 -22.85
C LYS A 171 10.23 -6.39 -21.55
N HIS A 172 11.01 -7.29 -20.96
CA HIS A 172 11.77 -6.96 -19.78
C HIS A 172 12.83 -5.91 -20.09
N ARG A 173 13.09 -5.02 -19.12
CA ARG A 173 14.02 -3.91 -19.27
C ARG A 173 14.89 -3.77 -18.05
N THR A 174 16.12 -3.30 -18.24
CA THR A 174 17.01 -3.05 -17.13
C THR A 174 16.67 -1.71 -16.48
N TRP A 175 16.65 -1.67 -15.15
CA TRP A 175 16.49 -0.44 -14.39
C TRP A 175 17.50 -0.41 -13.24
N HIS A 176 18.08 0.76 -13.04
CA HIS A 176 19.20 1.00 -12.14
C HIS A 176 18.76 1.28 -10.70
N GLY A 177 17.45 1.49 -10.48
CA GLY A 177 16.95 1.95 -9.19
C GLY A 177 16.69 0.86 -8.17
N ASN A 178 16.24 1.31 -6.99
CA ASN A 178 16.03 0.45 -5.83
C ASN A 178 14.86 -0.53 -6.07
N PRO A 179 15.10 -1.86 -6.01
CA PRO A 179 14.05 -2.84 -6.26
C PRO A 179 12.86 -2.71 -5.29
N ILE A 180 13.10 -2.37 -4.02
CA ILE A 180 12.06 -2.18 -3.01
C ILE A 180 11.08 -1.06 -3.41
N ALA A 181 11.57 -0.02 -4.08
CA ALA A 181 10.73 1.05 -4.59
C ALA A 181 9.75 0.56 -5.67
N SER A 182 10.24 -0.27 -6.59
CA SER A 182 9.38 -0.88 -7.62
C SER A 182 8.38 -1.89 -7.02
N LEU A 183 8.80 -2.67 -6.02
CA LEU A 183 7.93 -3.61 -5.31
C LEU A 183 6.81 -2.90 -4.56
N ARG A 184 7.10 -1.75 -3.93
CA ARG A 184 6.07 -0.90 -3.32
C ARG A 184 4.98 -0.53 -4.31
N ARG A 185 5.34 -0.11 -5.52
CA ARG A 185 4.38 0.19 -6.59
C ARG A 185 3.61 -1.06 -7.05
N ALA A 186 4.28 -2.21 -7.15
CA ALA A 186 3.63 -3.46 -7.54
C ALA A 186 2.62 -3.96 -6.50
N PHE A 187 2.92 -3.83 -5.21
CA PHE A 187 1.99 -4.22 -4.15
C PHE A 187 0.70 -3.40 -4.15
N ALA A 188 0.74 -2.14 -4.61
CA ALA A 188 -0.48 -1.34 -4.74
C ALA A 188 -1.49 -1.99 -5.70
N VAL A 189 -1.02 -2.67 -6.75
CA VAL A 189 -1.90 -3.33 -7.72
C VAL A 189 -2.68 -4.50 -7.12
N LEU A 190 -2.14 -5.18 -6.11
CA LEU A 190 -2.83 -6.26 -5.39
C LEU A 190 -4.13 -5.79 -4.72
N GLY A 191 -4.25 -4.49 -4.41
CA GLY A 191 -5.48 -3.90 -3.86
C GLY A 191 -6.46 -3.41 -4.92
N THR A 192 -6.11 -3.47 -6.20
CA THR A 192 -6.93 -2.93 -7.30
C THR A 192 -7.67 -4.04 -8.04
N PRO A 193 -8.83 -3.75 -8.66
CA PRO A 193 -9.50 -4.71 -9.53
C PRO A 193 -8.64 -5.16 -10.72
N ARG A 194 -7.63 -4.39 -11.16
CA ARG A 194 -6.76 -4.75 -12.30
C ARG A 194 -5.77 -5.86 -11.99
N VAL A 195 -5.75 -6.36 -10.77
CA VAL A 195 -4.93 -7.52 -10.39
C VAL A 195 -5.20 -8.74 -11.28
N TYR A 196 -6.38 -8.85 -11.92
CA TYR A 196 -6.67 -9.94 -12.88
C TYR A 196 -5.73 -9.98 -14.09
N ILE A 197 -5.06 -8.88 -14.43
CA ILE A 197 -4.10 -8.81 -15.56
C ILE A 197 -2.81 -9.57 -15.25
N LEU A 198 -2.47 -9.71 -13.97
CA LEU A 198 -1.28 -10.43 -13.54
C LEU A 198 -1.52 -11.94 -13.57
N ASP A 199 -0.53 -12.68 -14.07
CA ASP A 199 -0.52 -14.14 -14.00
C ASP A 199 -0.63 -14.62 -12.53
N LYS A 200 -1.29 -15.77 -12.33
CA LYS A 200 -1.53 -16.32 -10.99
C LYS A 200 -0.23 -16.44 -10.17
N ARG A 201 0.85 -16.95 -10.77
CA ARG A 201 2.12 -17.14 -10.06
C ARG A 201 2.69 -15.80 -9.60
N ILE A 202 2.66 -14.79 -10.45
CA ILE A 202 3.15 -13.44 -10.12
C ILE A 202 2.34 -12.85 -8.96
N ARG A 203 1.01 -13.03 -8.96
CA ARG A 203 0.17 -12.57 -7.86
C ARG A 203 0.53 -13.25 -6.55
N ASP A 204 0.63 -14.58 -6.58
CA ASP A 204 0.97 -15.38 -5.39
C ASP A 204 2.35 -14.99 -4.84
N ASP A 205 3.34 -14.77 -5.71
CA ASP A 205 4.69 -14.37 -5.31
C ASP A 205 4.72 -12.95 -4.69
N LEU A 206 4.00 -11.99 -5.29
CA LEU A 206 3.87 -10.63 -4.73
C LEU A 206 3.13 -10.64 -3.39
N GLU A 207 2.07 -11.44 -3.26
CA GLU A 207 1.33 -11.59 -2.01
C GLU A 207 2.19 -12.21 -0.91
N LYS A 208 2.94 -13.27 -1.25
CA LYS A 208 3.89 -13.92 -0.35
C LYS A 208 4.96 -12.94 0.11
N LEU A 209 5.55 -12.18 -0.81
CA LEU A 209 6.58 -11.20 -0.45
C LEU A 209 6.02 -10.07 0.43
N ARG A 210 4.82 -9.56 0.12
CA ARG A 210 4.12 -8.58 0.97
C ARG A 210 3.86 -9.14 2.37
N TYR A 211 3.43 -10.39 2.46
CA TYR A 211 3.21 -11.07 3.75
C TYR A 211 4.52 -11.21 4.54
N LEU A 212 5.61 -11.61 3.90
CA LEU A 212 6.92 -11.73 4.55
C LEU A 212 7.41 -10.39 5.09
N TYR A 213 7.26 -9.30 4.32
CA TYR A 213 7.70 -7.97 4.74
C TYR A 213 6.91 -7.38 5.91
N PHE A 214 5.59 -7.61 5.97
CA PHE A 214 4.71 -6.89 6.90
C PHE A 214 3.95 -7.76 7.91
N VAL A 215 3.99 -9.09 7.82
CA VAL A 215 3.15 -9.95 8.69
C VAL A 215 3.94 -11.06 9.37
N ALA A 216 4.83 -11.73 8.64
CA ALA A 216 5.52 -12.93 9.12
C ALA A 216 6.42 -12.70 10.34
N ASP A 217 6.96 -11.49 10.50
CA ASP A 217 8.02 -11.19 11.47
C ASP A 217 7.91 -9.72 11.94
N GLN A 218 6.95 -9.43 12.81
CA GLN A 218 6.69 -8.07 13.28
C GLN A 218 7.28 -7.83 14.69
N PRO A 219 8.25 -6.90 14.85
CA PRO A 219 8.32 -6.05 16.04
C PRO A 219 7.05 -5.18 16.10
N LYS A 220 6.49 -4.94 17.29
CA LYS A 220 5.17 -4.33 17.50
C LYS A 220 4.95 -3.06 16.64
N PRO A 221 3.86 -2.98 15.84
CA PRO A 221 3.61 -1.84 14.96
C PRO A 221 3.33 -0.54 15.73
N ILE A 222 3.43 0.62 15.05
CA ILE A 222 2.96 1.96 15.51
C ILE A 222 1.61 1.84 16.23
N ASP A 223 0.74 1.03 15.63
CA ASP A 223 -0.61 0.80 16.08
C ASP A 223 -0.73 -0.54 16.81
N SER A 224 0.18 -0.85 17.74
CA SER A 224 0.08 -2.06 18.58
C SER A 224 -1.31 -2.20 19.19
N LEU A 225 -1.94 -1.08 19.57
CA LEU A 225 -3.32 -1.06 20.06
C LEU A 225 -4.34 -1.56 19.03
N LEU A 226 -4.27 -1.07 17.78
CA LEU A 226 -5.18 -1.52 16.72
C LEU A 226 -4.89 -2.96 16.34
N TYR A 227 -3.61 -3.34 16.29
CA TYR A 227 -3.18 -4.70 16.03
C TYR A 227 -3.75 -5.68 17.06
N ASP A 228 -3.66 -5.34 18.34
CA ASP A 228 -4.18 -6.15 19.44
C ASP A 228 -5.72 -6.20 19.44
N MET A 229 -6.39 -5.07 19.12
CA MET A 229 -7.85 -4.99 19.08
C MET A 229 -8.47 -5.88 17.99
N TYR A 230 -7.83 -5.98 16.82
CA TYR A 230 -8.35 -6.75 15.69
C TYR A 230 -7.78 -8.18 15.62
N ARG A 231 -6.78 -8.54 16.43
CA ARG A 231 -6.45 -9.94 16.65
C ARG A 231 -7.51 -10.56 17.53
N LEU A 232 -8.33 -11.44 16.93
CA LEU A 232 -9.12 -12.42 17.67
C LEU A 232 -8.13 -13.32 18.43
N THR A 233 -7.78 -12.93 19.66
CA THR A 233 -7.19 -13.87 20.60
C THR A 233 -8.23 -14.96 20.82
N PRO A 234 -7.91 -16.26 20.60
CA PRO A 234 -8.80 -17.31 21.04
C PRO A 234 -8.89 -17.17 22.55
N SER A 235 -10.05 -16.70 23.04
CA SER A 235 -10.41 -16.77 24.45
C SER A 235 -10.25 -18.22 24.85
N THR A 236 -9.17 -18.53 25.57
CA THR A 236 -9.09 -19.73 26.38
C THR A 236 -10.16 -19.55 27.44
N THR A 237 -11.36 -19.99 27.10
CA THR A 237 -12.40 -20.26 28.07
C THR A 237 -11.83 -21.32 29.00
N SER A 238 -11.27 -20.83 30.09
CA SER A 238 -10.95 -21.60 31.28
C SER A 238 -12.19 -22.40 31.63
N LYS A 239 -12.17 -23.69 31.28
CA LYS A 239 -13.15 -24.65 31.78
C LYS A 239 -12.94 -24.68 33.30
N ARG A 240 -13.86 -24.03 34.04
CA ARG A 240 -13.95 -24.21 35.48
C ARG A 240 -14.01 -25.72 35.77
N PRO A 241 -13.27 -26.24 36.76
CA PRO A 241 -13.46 -27.61 37.23
C PRO A 241 -14.89 -27.73 37.76
N LEU A 242 -15.61 -28.74 37.28
CA LEU A 242 -16.91 -29.11 37.81
C LEU A 242 -16.65 -29.81 39.16
N GLU A 243 -16.90 -29.13 40.28
CA GLU A 243 -16.93 -29.76 41.58
C GLU A 243 -18.18 -30.67 41.66
N GLU A 244 -17.94 -31.96 41.91
CA GLU A 244 -18.95 -32.93 42.29
C GLU A 244 -19.46 -32.59 43.69
N GLU A 245 -20.73 -32.18 43.82
CA GLU A 245 -21.43 -32.22 45.10
C GLU A 245 -22.65 -33.13 45.04
N GLN A 246 -22.61 -34.11 45.95
CA GLN A 246 -23.59 -35.15 46.21
C GLN A 246 -24.91 -34.55 46.73
N GLN A 247 -26.04 -35.10 46.28
CA GLN A 247 -27.35 -34.89 46.90
C GLN A 247 -27.40 -35.56 48.30
N PRO A 248 -28.32 -35.13 49.20
CA PRO A 248 -29.65 -35.74 49.22
C PRO A 248 -30.84 -34.83 49.61
N SER A 249 -31.95 -35.02 48.88
CA SER A 249 -33.37 -35.08 49.30
C SER A 249 -33.99 -34.02 50.24
N GLN A 250 -35.07 -33.35 49.78
CA GLN A 250 -36.48 -33.54 50.20
C GLN A 250 -37.44 -32.46 49.60
N SER A 251 -38.65 -32.89 49.27
CA SER A 251 -39.82 -32.29 48.56
C SER A 251 -40.65 -31.24 49.35
N PRO A 252 -41.85 -30.74 48.91
CA PRO A 252 -42.36 -30.40 47.56
C PRO A 252 -43.00 -28.99 47.44
N SER A 253 -43.02 -28.51 46.19
CA SER A 253 -44.00 -27.65 45.48
C SER A 253 -45.10 -26.87 46.24
N LYS A 254 -45.13 -25.53 46.05
CA LYS A 254 -46.35 -24.72 45.92
C LYS A 254 -46.22 -23.68 44.79
N LYS A 255 -47.11 -23.77 43.80
CA LYS A 255 -47.50 -22.72 42.81
C LYS A 255 -48.26 -21.60 43.57
N PRO A 256 -48.46 -20.34 43.07
CA PRO A 256 -48.92 -20.04 41.71
C PRO A 256 -48.44 -18.72 41.07
N LYS A 257 -49.08 -18.43 39.93
CA LYS A 257 -48.89 -17.45 38.86
C LYS A 257 -49.71 -16.17 39.10
N LEU A 258 -49.34 -15.10 38.36
CA LEU A 258 -50.08 -13.84 38.04
C LEU A 258 -50.28 -12.87 39.23
N ASP A 259 -50.14 -11.55 39.10
CA ASP A 259 -50.74 -10.66 38.10
C ASP A 259 -49.97 -9.35 37.85
N ASN A 260 -50.37 -8.72 36.73
CA ASN A 260 -50.16 -7.35 36.25
C ASN A 260 -49.92 -6.25 37.30
N ILE A 261 -49.23 -5.17 36.88
CA ILE A 261 -49.70 -3.77 36.96
C ILE A 261 -48.78 -2.89 36.09
N GLU A 262 -49.36 -2.31 35.03
CA GLU A 262 -48.91 -1.05 34.43
C GLU A 262 -49.30 0.10 35.36
N SER A 263 -48.41 1.09 35.56
CA SER A 263 -48.73 2.51 35.38
C SER A 263 -47.64 3.41 35.98
N ASN A 264 -46.80 3.94 35.09
CA ASN A 264 -46.56 5.37 34.86
C ASN A 264 -46.49 6.35 36.06
N THR A 265 -45.33 7.00 36.22
CA THR A 265 -45.07 8.48 36.16
C THR A 265 -44.02 8.95 37.16
N ASN A 266 -43.01 9.65 36.62
CA ASN A 266 -42.14 10.71 37.18
C ASN A 266 -41.48 10.49 38.57
N ASP A 267 -40.18 10.72 38.79
CA ASP A 267 -39.37 11.86 38.34
C ASP A 267 -37.90 11.68 38.77
N ARG A 268 -37.01 12.47 38.14
CA ARG A 268 -35.60 12.79 38.48
C ARG A 268 -34.43 11.99 37.85
N ARG A 269 -33.81 12.68 36.88
CA ARG A 269 -32.51 12.55 36.17
C ARG A 269 -31.31 11.97 36.97
N PRO A 270 -30.33 11.40 36.25
CA PRO A 270 -29.15 12.19 35.85
C PRO A 270 -28.79 12.08 34.34
N THR A 271 -28.26 13.19 33.81
CA THR A 271 -27.66 13.37 32.49
C THR A 271 -26.48 12.43 32.19
N PRO A 272 -26.24 12.10 30.91
CA PRO A 272 -24.87 12.11 30.40
C PRO A 272 -24.71 12.95 29.12
N SER A 273 -23.53 13.57 29.07
CA SER A 273 -23.03 14.50 28.08
C SER A 273 -22.69 13.88 26.73
N ASN A 274 -22.85 14.70 25.69
CA ASN A 274 -22.53 14.51 24.28
C ASN A 274 -21.10 14.04 24.00
N SER A 275 -20.96 13.16 23.00
CA SER A 275 -20.07 13.35 21.84
C SER A 275 -20.09 12.10 20.93
N ARG A 276 -21.09 12.01 20.04
CA ARG A 276 -21.03 11.17 18.83
C ARG A 276 -21.02 12.12 17.63
N THR A 277 -19.87 12.26 16.99
CA THR A 277 -19.74 12.94 15.70
C THR A 277 -20.34 12.05 14.62
N HIS A 278 -21.62 12.30 14.32
CA HIS A 278 -22.38 11.65 13.26
C HIS A 278 -21.84 12.13 11.90
N LEU A 279 -21.36 11.19 11.07
CA LEU A 279 -21.15 11.44 9.64
C LEU A 279 -22.51 11.81 9.03
N HIS A 280 -22.68 13.10 8.75
CA HIS A 280 -23.91 13.65 8.21
C HIS A 280 -23.97 13.36 6.72
N TRP A 281 -24.66 12.29 6.34
CA TRP A 281 -25.09 12.08 4.96
C TRP A 281 -25.97 13.26 4.55
N VAL A 282 -25.53 14.05 3.56
CA VAL A 282 -26.23 15.27 3.11
C VAL A 282 -27.64 14.94 2.61
N LEU A 283 -27.86 13.73 2.11
CA LEU A 283 -29.18 13.17 1.85
C LEU A 283 -29.17 11.76 2.45
N GLY A 284 -29.84 11.59 3.59
CA GLY A 284 -29.96 10.30 4.26
C GLY A 284 -30.80 9.31 3.44
N PRO A 285 -30.79 8.01 3.81
CA PRO A 285 -31.56 6.96 3.12
C PRO A 285 -33.09 7.21 3.15
N GLU A 286 -33.52 8.15 3.99
CA GLU A 286 -34.92 8.56 4.17
C GLU A 286 -35.43 9.53 3.08
N VAL A 287 -34.53 10.08 2.25
CA VAL A 287 -34.90 11.09 1.24
C VAL A 287 -35.17 10.43 -0.10
N THR A 288 -36.40 10.57 -0.59
CA THR A 288 -36.80 10.03 -1.89
C THR A 288 -36.30 10.92 -3.04
N THR A 289 -36.08 10.33 -4.21
CA THR A 289 -35.58 11.04 -5.41
C THR A 289 -36.41 12.28 -5.76
N ASN A 290 -37.73 12.23 -5.58
CA ASN A 290 -38.62 13.36 -5.84
C ASN A 290 -38.38 14.55 -4.88
N GLN A 291 -38.05 14.27 -3.62
CA GLN A 291 -37.73 15.32 -2.64
C GLN A 291 -36.39 15.99 -2.98
N VAL A 292 -35.42 15.23 -3.50
CA VAL A 292 -34.14 15.78 -3.97
C VAL A 292 -34.36 16.69 -5.19
N ILE A 293 -35.16 16.24 -6.16
CA ILE A 293 -35.47 17.03 -7.36
C ILE A 293 -36.16 18.33 -6.97
N GLN A 294 -37.16 18.32 -6.07
CA GLN A 294 -37.82 19.55 -5.62
C GLN A 294 -36.87 20.52 -4.92
N MET A 295 -35.90 20.01 -4.14
CA MET A 295 -34.94 20.84 -3.40
C MET A 295 -33.98 21.59 -4.32
N TYR A 296 -33.58 20.98 -5.43
CA TYR A 296 -32.55 21.52 -6.33
C TYR A 296 -33.08 22.00 -7.68
N SER A 297 -34.32 21.66 -8.05
CA SER A 297 -34.96 22.11 -9.30
C SER A 297 -34.96 23.63 -9.50
N PRO A 298 -35.11 24.49 -8.46
CA PRO A 298 -35.06 25.95 -8.64
C PRO A 298 -33.69 26.49 -9.11
N LEU A 299 -32.61 25.71 -8.95
CA LEU A 299 -31.26 26.12 -9.36
C LEU A 299 -31.00 25.91 -10.87
N PHE A 300 -31.92 25.25 -11.57
CA PHE A 300 -31.76 24.90 -12.99
C PHE A 300 -32.81 25.56 -13.90
N SER A 301 -33.65 26.45 -13.37
CA SER A 301 -34.54 27.26 -14.19
C SER A 301 -33.75 28.41 -14.84
N PRO A 302 -33.76 28.57 -16.17
CA PRO A 302 -33.16 29.71 -16.82
C PRO A 302 -33.96 30.98 -16.50
N ALA A 303 -33.25 32.09 -16.28
CA ALA A 303 -33.83 33.43 -16.17
C ALA A 303 -34.41 33.90 -17.51
#